data_AF-A0A2M7D8W5-F1
#
_entry.id   AF-A0A2M7D8W5-F1
#
_cell.length_a   1.000
_cell.length_b   1.000
_cell.length_c   1.000
_cell.angle_alpha   90.00
_cell.angle_beta   90.00
_cell.angle_gamma   90.00
#
_symmetry.space_group_name_H-M   'P 1'
#
loop_
_entity.id
_entity.type
_entity.pdbx_description
1 polymer ?
#
loop_
_entity_poly.entity_id
_entity_poly.type
_entity_poly.pdbx_seq_one_letter_code
_entity_poly.pdbx_strand_id
1 'polypeptide(L)' 'ILTYKTGNSVGKVVGAFMANEQSKDLLITSAGGKVIRLAVKEVPALKRHTQGVRLIRLSEKDKVVSFIAI' A
#
# COMPACT_ATOMS: atom_id res chain seq x y z
N ILE A 1 16.42 10.89 -8.82
CA ILE A 1 15.11 10.35 -9.30
C ILE A 1 14.09 10.54 -8.18
N LEU A 2 12.96 11.25 -8.42
CA LEU A 2 11.91 11.45 -7.40
C LEU A 2 11.07 10.17 -7.24
N THR A 3 10.85 9.72 -6.00
CA THR A 3 10.08 8.50 -5.67
C THR A 3 8.74 8.87 -5.02
N TYR A 4 8.14 7.96 -4.25
CA TYR A 4 6.89 8.17 -3.52
C TYR A 4 6.97 9.40 -2.60
N LYS A 5 5.94 10.25 -2.64
CA LYS A 5 5.89 11.48 -1.84
C LYS A 5 5.36 11.17 -0.44
N THR A 6 6.24 11.17 0.56
CA THR A 6 5.87 11.03 1.98
C THR A 6 5.41 12.36 2.58
N GLY A 7 4.63 12.30 3.65
CA GLY A 7 4.19 13.47 4.41
C GLY A 7 3.38 13.05 5.64
N ASN A 8 2.91 14.04 6.41
CA ASN A 8 2.21 13.80 7.69
C ASN A 8 0.96 12.92 7.56
N SER A 9 0.31 12.91 6.39
CA SER A 9 -0.93 12.17 6.14
C SER A 9 -0.76 10.70 5.71
N VAL A 10 0.45 10.28 5.30
CA VAL A 10 0.67 8.95 4.66
C VAL A 10 1.78 8.12 5.31
N GLY A 11 2.53 8.68 6.25
CA GLY A 11 3.53 7.94 7.03
C GLY A 11 4.78 7.56 6.23
N LYS A 12 5.52 6.57 6.74
CA LYS A 12 6.76 6.05 6.13
C LYS A 12 6.44 4.95 5.12
N VAL A 13 7.32 4.77 4.15
CA VAL A 13 7.26 3.64 3.21
C VAL A 13 7.56 2.33 3.95
N VAL A 14 6.67 1.35 3.82
CA VAL A 14 6.83 0.01 4.42
C VAL A 14 7.65 -0.93 3.52
N GLY A 15 7.55 -0.75 2.20
CA GLY A 15 8.27 -1.56 1.21
C GLY A 15 7.88 -1.18 -0.22
N ALA A 16 8.41 -1.91 -1.19
CA ALA A 16 8.05 -1.80 -2.59
C ALA A 16 8.03 -3.19 -3.24
N PHE A 17 7.15 -3.37 -4.23
CA PHE A 17 7.02 -4.61 -5.00
C PHE A 17 6.86 -4.26 -6.48
N MET A 18 7.44 -5.10 -7.35
CA MET A 18 7.28 -4.96 -8.80
C MET A 18 6.06 -5.75 -9.25
N ALA A 19 4.93 -5.05 -9.42
CA ALA A 19 3.72 -5.66 -9.96
C ALA A 19 3.84 -5.92 -11.46
N ASN A 20 3.29 -7.04 -11.89
CA ASN A 20 3.17 -7.43 -13.29
C ASN A 20 1.74 -7.94 -13.58
N GLU A 21 1.46 -8.34 -14.82
CA GLU A 21 0.13 -8.82 -15.23
C GLU A 21 -0.32 -10.12 -14.52
N GLN A 22 0.63 -10.87 -13.95
CA GLN A 22 0.35 -12.09 -13.19
C GLN A 22 0.04 -11.81 -11.72
N SER A 23 0.33 -10.60 -11.22
CA SER A 23 0.02 -10.18 -9.85
C SER A 23 -1.49 -9.99 -9.71
N LYS A 24 -2.14 -10.89 -8.98
CA LYS A 24 -3.61 -10.91 -8.84
C LYS A 24 -4.06 -10.24 -7.56
N ASP A 25 -3.47 -10.64 -6.43
CA ASP A 25 -3.93 -10.25 -5.11
C ASP A 25 -2.87 -9.44 -4.37
N LEU A 26 -3.32 -8.39 -3.67
CA LEU A 26 -2.53 -7.64 -2.71
C LEU A 26 -3.10 -7.89 -1.31
N LEU A 27 -2.25 -8.42 -0.44
CA LEU A 27 -2.50 -8.61 0.98
C LEU A 27 -1.79 -7.52 1.77
N ILE A 28 -2.53 -6.82 2.63
CA ILE A 28 -1.99 -5.77 3.51
C ILE A 28 -2.24 -6.17 4.96
N THR A 29 -1.20 -6.13 5.79
CA THR A 29 -1.26 -6.49 7.21
C THR A 29 -1.00 -5.27 8.08
N SER A 30 -1.90 -5.03 9.04
CA SER A 30 -1.75 -4.00 10.06
C SER A 30 -1.09 -4.53 11.34
N ALA A 31 -0.51 -3.63 12.14
CA ALA A 31 0.06 -3.96 13.44
C ALA A 31 -0.98 -4.54 14.40
N GLY A 32 -2.24 -4.11 14.27
CA GLY A 32 -3.39 -4.63 15.02
C GLY A 32 -3.90 -6.00 14.56
N GLY A 33 -3.19 -6.69 13.66
CA GLY A 33 -3.56 -8.03 13.19
C GLY A 33 -4.65 -8.08 12.13
N LYS A 34 -5.07 -6.94 11.57
CA LYS A 34 -6.03 -6.91 10.46
C LYS A 34 -5.31 -7.26 9.16
N VAL A 35 -5.89 -8.18 8.40
CA VAL A 35 -5.42 -8.54 7.06
C VAL A 35 -6.52 -8.23 6.06
N ILE A 36 -6.19 -7.47 5.02
CA ILE A 36 -7.11 -7.10 3.94
C ILE A 36 -6.56 -7.63 2.63
N ARG A 37 -7.43 -8.22 1.83
CA ARG A 37 -7.16 -8.66 0.46
C ARG A 37 -7.93 -7.78 -0.52
N LEU A 38 -7.24 -7.27 -1.53
CA LEU A 38 -7.84 -6.59 -2.68
C LEU A 38 -7.14 -7.06 -3.96
N ALA A 39 -7.79 -6.91 -5.11
CA ALA A 39 -7.14 -7.26 -6.36
C ALA A 39 -6.13 -6.17 -6.75
N VAL A 40 -4.94 -6.55 -7.24
CA VAL A 40 -3.89 -5.61 -7.66
C VAL A 40 -4.42 -4.63 -8.72
N LYS A 41 -5.30 -5.11 -9.61
CA LYS A 41 -5.99 -4.30 -10.63
C LYS A 41 -6.87 -3.17 -10.08
N GLU A 42 -7.25 -3.23 -8.80
CA GLU A 42 -8.05 -2.18 -8.14
C GLU A 42 -7.17 -1.04 -7.63
N VAL A 43 -5.84 -1.22 -7.57
CA VAL A 43 -4.90 -0.17 -7.19
C VAL A 43 -4.65 0.76 -8.38
N PRO A 44 -4.96 2.06 -8.28
CA PRO A 44 -4.77 2.99 -9.40
C PRO A 44 -3.30 3.15 -9.79
N ALA A 45 -3.00 3.07 -11.08
CA ALA A 45 -1.69 3.41 -11.63
C ALA A 45 -1.52 4.93 -11.65
N LEU A 46 -0.54 5.43 -10.89
CA LEU A 46 -0.25 6.86 -10.74
C LEU A 46 1.21 7.16 -11.08
N LYS A 47 1.52 8.45 -11.30
CA LYS A 47 2.90 8.90 -11.48
C LYS A 47 3.73 8.66 -10.21
N ARG A 48 5.04 8.50 -10.39
CA ARG A 48 6.01 8.13 -9.34
C ARG A 48 6.02 9.08 -8.14
N HIS A 49 5.88 10.39 -8.38
CA HIS A 49 5.91 11.43 -7.35
C HIS A 49 4.50 11.89 -6.97
N THR A 50 3.74 10.99 -6.34
CA THR A 50 2.38 11.25 -5.82
C THR A 50 2.25 10.69 -4.40
N GLN A 51 1.17 11.06 -3.69
CA GLN A 51 0.83 10.47 -2.39
C GLN A 51 0.03 9.17 -2.49
N GLY A 52 -0.44 8.83 -3.69
CA GLY A 52 -1.30 7.67 -3.89
C GLY A 52 -2.73 7.87 -3.40
N VAL A 53 -3.44 6.75 -3.24
CA VAL A 53 -4.80 6.68 -2.70
C VAL A 53 -4.81 5.84 -1.42
N ARG A 54 -5.84 6.04 -0.58
CA ARG A 54 -6.03 5.23 0.62
C ARG A 54 -6.67 3.89 0.26
N LEU A 55 -5.94 2.79 0.42
CA LEU A 55 -6.45 1.43 0.18
C LEU A 55 -7.24 0.88 1.37
N ILE A 56 -6.87 1.24 2.61
CA ILE A 56 -7.48 0.73 3.83
C ILE A 56 -7.72 1.85 4.84
N ARG A 57 -8.79 1.74 5.64
CA ARG A 57 -9.00 2.58 6.82
C ARG A 57 -8.42 1.89 8.05
N LEU A 58 -7.51 2.58 8.72
CA LEU A 58 -6.89 2.12 9.96
C LEU A 58 -7.53 2.83 11.15
N SER A 59 -7.55 2.17 12.30
CA SER A 59 -7.88 2.80 13.58
C SER A 59 -6.74 3.77 13.98
N GLU A 60 -7.01 4.76 14.83
CA GLU A 60 -6.08 5.89 15.08
C GLU A 60 -4.65 5.50 15.48
N LYS A 61 -4.47 4.35 16.15
CA LYS A 61 -3.15 3.85 16.59
C LYS A 61 -2.61 2.70 15.76
N ASP A 62 -3.33 2.29 14.71
CA ASP A 62 -2.94 1.18 13.84
C ASP A 62 -2.11 1.68 12.65
N LYS A 63 -1.26 0.82 12.12
CA LYS A 63 -0.37 1.12 10.99
C LYS A 63 -0.17 -0.12 10.14
N VAL A 64 0.06 0.07 8.85
CA VAL A 64 0.52 -1.02 7.98
C VAL A 64 1.94 -1.40 8.40
N VAL A 65 2.18 -2.70 8.57
CA VAL A 65 3.50 -3.24 8.93
C VAL A 65 4.08 -4.13 7.83
N SER A 66 3.23 -4.70 6.99
CA SER A 66 3.67 -5.56 5.88
C SER A 66 2.63 -5.57 4.77
N PHE A 67 3.08 -5.92 3.57
CA PHE A 67 2.22 -6.28 2.46
C PHE A 67 2.93 -7.32 1.58
N ILE A 68 2.14 -8.10 0.85
CA ILE A 68 2.62 -9.02 -0.18
C ILE A 68 1.66 -8.99 -1.35
N ALA A 69 2.21 -9.02 -2.57
CA ALA A 69 1.42 -9.22 -3.78
C ALA A 69 1.76 -10.60 -4.37
N ILE A 70 0.73 -11.31 -4.80
CA ILE A 70 0.79 -12.68 -5.32
C ILE A 70 0.21 -12.69 -6.74
#